data_AF-A0AAV3XRR8-F1
#
_entry.id   AF-A0AAV3XRR8-F1
#
_cell.length_a   1.000
_cell.length_b   1.000
_cell.length_c   1.000
_cell.angle_alpha   90.00
_cell.angle_beta   90.00
_cell.angle_gamma   90.00
#
_symmetry.space_group_name_H-M   'P 1'
#
loop_
_entity.id
_entity.type
_entity.pdbx_description
1 polymer ?
#
loop_
_entity_poly.entity_id
_entity_poly.type
_entity_poly.pdbx_seq_one_letter_code
_entity_poly.pdbx_strand_id
1 'polypeptide(L)' 'MSGYISHELQRCLETTNRYILLVRWQQLEDHTVGFRASPKYQEWRSLLHHFYDLFPTVEHYESVLFNSGSECP' A
#
# COMPACT_ATOMS: atom_id res chain seq x y z
N MET A 1 3.09 -3.08 14.65
CA MET A 1 1.91 -2.25 14.32
C MET A 1 0.75 -3.22 14.27
N SER A 2 -0.36 -2.97 14.96
CA SER A 2 -1.52 -3.84 14.81
C SER A 2 -1.95 -3.88 13.35
N GLY A 3 -2.28 -5.08 12.86
CA GLY A 3 -2.90 -5.28 11.56
C GLY A 3 -2.04 -5.07 10.30
N TYR A 4 -0.75 -4.77 10.39
CA TYR A 4 0.12 -4.83 9.21
C TYR A 4 0.33 -6.29 8.78
N ILE A 5 0.13 -6.60 7.50
CA ILE A 5 0.32 -7.95 6.94
C ILE A 5 1.57 -7.99 6.02
N SER A 6 1.56 -7.21 4.93
CA SER A 6 2.67 -7.17 3.97
C SER A 6 2.64 -5.90 3.13
N HIS A 7 3.69 -5.65 2.36
CA HIS A 7 3.69 -4.62 1.32
C HIS A 7 4.39 -5.11 0.05
N GLU A 8 4.09 -4.45 -1.05
CA GLU A 8 4.66 -4.70 -2.38
C GLU A 8 4.80 -3.36 -3.11
N LEU A 9 5.88 -3.21 -3.87
CA LEU A 9 6.14 -2.04 -4.71
C LEU A 9 6.19 -2.47 -6.18
N GLN A 10 5.33 -1.86 -6.99
CA GLN A 10 5.26 -2.11 -8.43
C GLN A 10 5.60 -0.85 -9.19
N ARG A 11 6.39 -0.97 -10.27
CA ARG A 11 6.64 0.15 -11.20
C ARG A 11 5.69 0.05 -12.38
N CYS A 12 5.10 1.17 -12.78
CA CYS A 12 4.31 1.27 -14.00
C CYS A 12 5.20 1.04 -15.22
N LEU A 13 4.71 0.26 -16.19
CA LEU A 13 5.44 -0.04 -17.42
C LEU A 13 5.39 1.13 -18.42
N GLU A 14 4.25 1.80 -18.48
CA GLU A 14 3.96 2.90 -19.41
C GLU A 14 4.53 4.25 -18.92
N THR A 15 4.68 4.41 -17.60
CA THR A 15 5.14 5.66 -16.96
C THR A 15 6.26 5.34 -15.98
N THR A 16 7.51 5.52 -16.41
CA THR A 16 8.71 5.02 -15.71
C THR A 16 8.94 5.59 -14.31
N ASN A 17 8.41 6.78 -14.01
CA ASN A 17 8.46 7.43 -12.69
C ASN A 17 7.23 7.17 -11.81
N ARG A 18 6.29 6.33 -12.25
CA ARG A 18 5.08 5.99 -11.47
C ARG A 18 5.23 4.64 -10.80
N TYR A 19 4.91 4.61 -9.52
CA TYR A 19 4.93 3.41 -8.69
C TYR A 19 3.62 3.25 -7.93
N ILE A 20 3.23 2.00 -7.67
CA ILE A 20 2.13 1.66 -6.76
C ILE A 20 2.74 0.92 -5.57
N LEU A 21 2.47 1.44 -4.37
CA LEU A 21 2.76 0.74 -3.13
C LEU A 21 1.46 0.10 -2.63
N LEU A 22 1.39 -1.22 -2.70
CA LEU A 22 0.29 -1.98 -2.11
C LEU A 22 0.68 -2.37 -0.69
N VAL A 23 -0.12 -1.96 0.30
CA VAL A 23 0.06 -2.38 1.69
C VAL A 23 -1.17 -3.17 2.13
N ARG A 24 -0.96 -4.40 2.58
CA ARG A 24 -2.00 -5.28 3.08
C ARG A 24 -2.19 -5.06 4.57
N TRP A 25 -3.42 -4.76 4.95
CA TRP A 25 -3.84 -4.52 6.32
C TRP A 25 -4.93 -5.51 6.72
N GLN A 26 -5.00 -5.82 8.01
CA GLN A 26 -6.02 -6.67 8.59
C GLN A 26 -7.39 -5.97 8.60
N GLN A 27 -7.40 -4.67 8.90
CA GLN A 27 -8.58 -3.80 8.87
C GLN A 27 -8.23 -2.43 8.27
N LEU A 28 -9.23 -1.69 7.80
CA LEU A 28 -9.05 -0.35 7.24
C LEU A 28 -8.46 0.62 8.28
N GLU A 29 -8.93 0.52 9.52
CA GLU A 29 -8.59 1.39 10.65
C GLU A 29 -7.13 1.21 11.09
N ASP A 30 -6.55 0.02 10.90
CA ASP A 30 -5.13 -0.23 11.18
C ASP A 30 -4.23 0.68 10.33
N HIS A 31 -4.66 1.02 9.11
CA HIS A 31 -4.02 2.04 8.28
C HIS A 31 -4.49 3.45 8.65
N THR A 32 -5.79 3.74 8.50
CA THR A 32 -6.30 5.13 8.46
C THR A 32 -6.22 5.84 9.82
N VAL A 33 -6.31 5.08 10.92
CA VAL A 33 -6.20 5.60 12.29
C VAL A 33 -4.88 5.15 12.90
N GLY A 34 -4.65 3.84 12.97
CA GLY A 34 -3.49 3.26 13.64
C GLY A 34 -2.19 3.78 13.06
N PHE A 35 -1.91 3.47 11.80
CA PHE A 35 -0.65 3.86 11.14
C PHE A 35 -0.50 5.37 11.06
N ARG A 36 -1.51 6.06 10.54
CA ARG A 36 -1.45 7.52 10.32
C ARG A 36 -1.26 8.34 11.60
N ALA A 37 -1.73 7.88 12.76
CA ALA A 37 -1.52 8.57 14.03
C ALA A 37 -0.21 8.17 14.75
N SER A 38 0.50 7.16 14.26
CA SER A 38 1.68 6.62 14.95
C SER A 38 2.96 7.43 14.72
N PRO A 39 3.94 7.34 15.65
CA PRO A 39 5.28 7.88 15.42
C PRO A 39 5.96 7.31 14.18
N LYS A 40 5.69 6.04 13.85
CA LYS A 40 6.22 5.37 12.65
C LYS A 40 5.77 6.03 11.35
N TYR A 41 4.60 6.65 11.32
CA TYR A 41 4.18 7.40 10.15
C TYR A 41 5.06 8.63 9.91
N GLN A 42 5.56 9.29 10.95
CA GLN A 42 6.47 10.43 10.76
C GLN A 42 7.81 9.98 10.16
N GLU A 43 8.34 8.85 10.60
CA GLU A 43 9.53 8.23 10.00
C GLU A 43 9.28 7.78 8.55
N TRP A 44 8.15 7.13 8.29
CA TRP A 44 7.72 6.78 6.94
C TRP A 44 7.68 8.00 6.02
N ARG A 45 7.08 9.10 6.48
CA ARG A 45 6.99 10.34 5.72
C ARG A 45 8.35 10.92 5.43
N SER A 46 9.27 10.97 6.40
CA SER A 46 10.60 11.55 6.17
C SER A 46 11.39 10.75 5.13
N LEU A 47 11.25 9.43 5.14
CA LEU A 47 11.92 8.53 4.19
C LEU A 47 11.35 8.59 2.78
N LEU A 48 10.06 8.88 2.60
CA LEU A 48 9.40 8.73 1.29
C LEU A 48 8.87 10.01 0.66
N HIS A 49 8.44 10.99 1.45
CA HIS A 49 7.74 12.15 0.91
C HIS A 49 8.58 12.98 -0.08
N HIS A 50 9.91 12.95 0.05
CA HIS A 50 10.80 13.68 -0.85
C HIS A 50 10.90 13.06 -2.25
N PHE A 51 10.39 11.85 -2.46
CA PHE A 51 10.27 11.23 -3.79
C PHE A 51 8.95 11.57 -4.49
N TYR A 52 8.03 12.25 -3.82
CA TYR A 52 6.72 12.56 -4.37
C TYR A 52 6.76 13.91 -5.10
N ASP A 53 6.35 13.92 -6.38
CA ASP A 53 6.07 15.16 -7.10
C ASP A 53 4.83 15.86 -6.49
N LEU A 54 3.78 15.09 -6.24
CA LEU A 54 2.52 15.48 -5.59
C LEU A 54 2.14 14.44 -4.54
N PHE A 55 1.28 14.82 -3.59
CA PHE A 55 0.76 13.85 -2.63
C PHE A 55 0.06 12.70 -3.38
N PRO A 56 0.41 11.44 -3.12
CA PRO A 56 -0.13 10.32 -3.87
C PRO A 56 -1.61 10.16 -3.56
N THR A 57 -2.38 9.71 -4.56
CA THR A 57 -3.72 9.18 -4.31
C THR A 57 -3.61 7.93 -3.44
N VAL A 58 -4.43 7.86 -2.40
CA VAL A 58 -4.49 6.72 -1.48
C VAL A 58 -5.88 6.12 -1.57
N GLU A 59 -5.95 4.88 -2.02
CA GLU A 59 -7.18 4.11 -2.19
C GLU A 59 -7.09 2.78 -1.43
N HIS A 60 -8.24 2.21 -1.11
CA HIS A 60 -8.35 0.96 -0.37
C HIS A 60 -9.27 0.03 -1.16
N TYR A 61 -8.83 -1.21 -1.31
CA TYR A 61 -9.51 -2.22 -2.13
C TYR A 61 -9.71 -3.49 -1.33
N GLU A 62 -10.79 -4.20 -1.63
CA GLU A 62 -11.03 -5.55 -1.17
C GLU A 62 -10.92 -6.53 -2.34
N SER A 63 -10.52 -7.77 -2.06
CA SER A 63 -10.46 -8.83 -3.06
C SER A 63 -11.87 -9.36 -3.30
N VAL A 64 -12.43 -9.11 -4.49
CA VAL A 64 -13.77 -9.62 -4.87
C VAL A 64 -13.71 -11.06 -5.37
N LEU A 65 -12.58 -11.48 -5.94
CA LEU A 65 -12.35 -12.84 -6.43
C LEU A 65 -10.98 -13.33 -5.96
N PHE A 66 -10.94 -14.51 -5.35
CA PHE A 66 -9.70 -15.22 -5.06
C PHE A 66 -9.53 -16.29 -6.14
N ASN A 67 -8.59 -16.13 -7.06
CA ASN A 67 -8.24 -17.22 -7.96
C ASN A 67 -7.38 -18.22 -7.19
N SER A 68 -8.01 -19.16 -6.49
CA SER A 68 -7.34 -20.38 -6.07
C SER A 68 -7.01 -21.15 -7.33
N GLY A 69 -5.76 -21.13 -7.77
CA GLY A 69 -5.35 -21.85 -8.96
C GLY A 69 -5.81 -23.31 -8.88
N SER A 70 -6.68 -23.70 -9.81
CA SER A 70 -6.87 -25.07 -10.25
C SER A 70 -6.66 -25.06 -11.76
N GLU A 71 -5.67 -25.83 -12.17
CA GLU A 71 -5.06 -25.93 -13.49
C GLU A 71 -6.10 -26.01 -14.62
N CYS A 72 -5.87 -25.27 -15.70
CA CYS A 72 -6.60 -25.43 -16.94
C CYS A 72 -5.93 -26.58 -17.73
N PRO A 73 -6.65 -27.66 -18.12
CA PRO A 73 -6.11 -28.68 -19.01
C PRO A 73 -5.97 -28.16 -20.46
#